data_AF-A0A937ULM5-F1
#
_entry.id   AF-A0A937ULM5-F1
#
_cell.length_a   1.000
_cell.length_b   1.000
_cell.length_c   1.000
_cell.angle_alpha   90.00
_cell.angle_beta   90.00
_cell.angle_gamma   90.00
#
_symmetry.space_group_name_H-M   'P 1'
#
loop_
_entity.id
_entity.type
_entity.pdbx_description
1 polymer ?
#
loop_
_entity_poly.entity_id
_entity_poly.type
_entity_poly.pdbx_seq_one_letter_code
_entity_poly.pdbx_strand_id
1 'polypeptide(L)'
;MTDPTGTGRSRRAWATAQPTTVRLEEAVGFAIPRQIQQYLRDLPPRPGWPGPPEGPLSDETVRAHRPTRHSPVRVAGEPASRHGRLLRHEEPLIDWERDGVRVEVFLGTASRGLSLGYRISEITPGRERDVVFCGVRRTLPSLDGDPVDDTIRHVVLTVIGRALHDDTVTERQHAFVRRHRAVIGAVVARPPDHPFPDGTRVVAHKSDPARRATGTVLVAVDDADGHGYLWRPDAADLPGHPWRDQPTWALRAHPDDLRPTLAVPEALDSAFLTTGAQVATIDDPRFATGTVLRAFADGGAPRYEIEPHDVPLPPVVLDADDLVPLRGTAWPTVEVLLAARATAGLSPQAGEMLVTARETAIVLATPDGPDVLTAPGRRQTNPALDPGQHTRPTPVPEHLLTPARRTPTLTWTGDGTIRVDDPGHGRLDVGEELFNAAMRHPPAELDAMLARRPWLATSPDQPAFVAAALAARYAARDVLRVPALEPGPPTRPGAGDRPVDLPAGASPTAAGPSDIPGGEPAAEAEPLPPSPATDPDLAGPDPSPDPGL
;
A
#
# COMPACT_ATOMS: atom_id res chain seq x y z
N MET A 1 -25.52 9.05 -30.87
CA MET A 1 -24.74 9.41 -32.07
C MET A 1 -24.95 10.90 -32.28
N THR A 2 -24.11 11.70 -31.63
CA THR A 2 -24.19 13.16 -31.59
C THR A 2 -22.99 13.73 -32.34
N ASP A 3 -23.27 14.79 -33.08
CA ASP A 3 -22.42 15.48 -34.05
C ASP A 3 -21.02 15.86 -33.51
N PRO A 4 -19.90 15.46 -34.16
CA PRO A 4 -18.54 15.73 -33.69
C PRO A 4 -17.97 17.07 -34.16
N THR A 5 -18.74 17.96 -34.78
CA THR A 5 -18.22 19.19 -35.41
C THR A 5 -18.42 20.48 -34.60
N GLY A 6 -18.75 20.37 -33.31
CA GLY A 6 -18.72 21.50 -32.39
C GLY A 6 -17.29 22.03 -32.20
N THR A 7 -16.90 23.06 -32.96
CA THR A 7 -15.71 23.88 -32.74
C THR A 7 -15.88 24.73 -31.47
N GLY A 8 -16.05 24.07 -30.32
CA GLY A 8 -15.90 24.71 -29.02
C GLY A 8 -14.49 25.26 -28.95
N ARG A 9 -14.35 26.59 -28.97
CA ARG A 9 -13.07 27.26 -28.69
C ARG A 9 -12.50 26.64 -27.42
N SER A 10 -11.39 25.91 -27.56
CA SER A 10 -10.65 25.36 -26.42
C SER A 10 -10.36 26.52 -25.46
N ARG A 11 -11.03 26.51 -24.31
CA ARG A 11 -10.88 27.56 -23.30
C ARG A 11 -9.53 27.33 -22.65
N ARG A 12 -8.57 28.19 -22.96
CA ARG A 12 -7.21 28.12 -22.42
C ARG A 12 -7.26 28.31 -20.90
N ALA A 13 -6.95 27.25 -20.15
CA ALA A 13 -6.91 27.29 -18.68
C ALA A 13 -5.68 28.01 -18.12
N TRP A 14 -4.55 27.96 -18.84
CA TRP A 14 -3.28 28.50 -18.37
C TRP A 14 -2.36 28.89 -19.54
N ALA A 15 -1.56 29.93 -19.36
CA ALA A 15 -0.46 30.29 -20.25
C ALA A 15 0.64 31.05 -19.49
N THR A 16 1.86 30.99 -20.01
CA THR A 16 2.97 31.83 -19.57
C THR A 16 3.93 32.06 -20.74
N ALA A 17 4.70 33.15 -20.68
CA ALA A 17 5.83 33.41 -21.57
C ALA A 17 7.11 32.67 -21.15
N GLN A 18 7.22 32.24 -19.87
CA GLN A 18 8.39 31.55 -19.32
C GLN A 18 7.97 30.48 -18.29
N PRO A 19 7.69 29.23 -18.71
CA PRO A 19 7.34 28.17 -17.78
C PRO A 19 8.60 27.66 -17.09
N THR A 20 8.74 27.88 -15.79
CA THR A 20 9.47 26.89 -15.01
C THR A 20 8.52 25.69 -14.86
N THR A 21 8.94 24.52 -15.35
CA THR A 21 8.11 23.31 -15.35
C THR A 21 7.62 22.96 -13.95
N VAL A 22 8.42 23.31 -12.93
CA VAL A 22 8.08 23.29 -11.50
C VAL A 22 6.81 24.12 -11.20
N ARG A 23 6.81 25.43 -11.52
CA ARG A 23 5.63 26.27 -11.25
C ARG A 23 4.40 25.80 -12.01
N LEU A 24 4.60 25.22 -13.19
CA LEU A 24 3.51 24.69 -13.98
C LEU A 24 2.87 23.47 -13.29
N GLU A 25 3.63 22.48 -12.82
CA GLU A 25 3.09 21.33 -12.08
C GLU A 25 2.38 21.74 -10.79
N GLU A 26 2.96 22.70 -10.02
CA GLU A 26 2.28 23.25 -8.82
C GLU A 26 1.00 24.01 -9.16
N ALA A 27 0.94 24.68 -10.32
CA ALA A 27 -0.25 25.43 -10.72
C ALA A 27 -1.37 24.52 -11.24
N VAL A 28 -1.03 23.50 -12.03
CA VAL A 28 -2.02 22.59 -12.63
C VAL A 28 -2.37 21.41 -11.74
N GLY A 29 -1.57 21.13 -10.71
CA GLY A 29 -1.88 20.10 -9.72
C GLY A 29 -1.73 18.66 -10.19
N PHE A 30 -1.12 18.41 -11.34
CA PHE A 30 -0.82 17.07 -11.85
C PHE A 30 0.60 17.01 -12.43
N ALA A 31 1.17 15.81 -12.47
CA ALA A 31 2.51 15.59 -12.98
C ALA A 31 2.56 15.81 -14.50
N ILE A 32 3.57 16.54 -14.95
CA ILE A 32 3.87 16.75 -16.37
C ILE A 32 5.03 15.86 -16.74
N PRO A 33 4.87 14.99 -17.75
CA PRO A 33 5.93 14.06 -18.05
C PRO A 33 7.27 14.74 -18.37
N ARG A 34 8.39 14.19 -17.91
CA ARG A 34 9.74 14.74 -18.05
C ARG A 34 10.12 15.02 -19.50
N GLN A 35 9.70 14.17 -20.44
CA GLN A 35 9.88 14.41 -21.87
C GLN A 35 9.16 15.70 -22.31
N ILE A 36 7.94 15.95 -21.81
CA ILE A 36 7.22 17.20 -22.06
C ILE A 36 7.92 18.36 -21.35
N GLN A 37 8.42 18.16 -20.13
CA GLN A 37 9.18 19.21 -19.42
C GLN A 37 10.45 19.63 -20.16
N GLN A 38 11.19 18.68 -20.72
CA GLN A 38 12.37 18.94 -21.56
C GLN A 38 11.96 19.72 -22.80
N TYR A 39 10.94 19.24 -23.53
CA TYR A 39 10.41 19.94 -24.69
C TYR A 39 9.98 21.38 -24.35
N LEU A 40 9.24 21.60 -23.27
CA LEU A 40 8.80 22.93 -22.82
C LEU A 40 9.96 23.86 -22.45
N ARG A 41 11.06 23.29 -21.93
CA ARG A 41 12.27 24.04 -21.55
C ARG A 41 13.05 24.50 -22.79
N ASP A 42 13.07 23.69 -23.84
CA ASP A 42 13.82 23.94 -25.06
C ASP A 42 13.06 24.86 -26.03
N LEU A 43 11.76 25.09 -25.80
CA LEU A 43 10.99 26.06 -26.56
C LEU A 43 11.49 27.50 -26.30
N PRO A 44 11.69 28.31 -27.37
CA PRO A 44 12.03 29.71 -27.19
C PRO A 44 10.89 30.46 -26.48
N PRO A 45 11.20 31.44 -25.61
CA PRO A 45 10.19 32.30 -25.02
C PRO A 45 9.33 32.93 -26.12
N ARG A 46 8.01 32.96 -25.93
CA ARG A 46 7.09 33.56 -26.89
C ARG A 46 6.78 35.01 -26.49
N PRO A 47 7.38 36.02 -27.14
CA PRO A 47 7.09 37.41 -26.83
C PRO A 47 5.61 37.73 -27.07
N GLY A 48 5.01 38.53 -26.18
CA GLY A 48 3.60 38.92 -26.26
C GLY A 48 2.61 37.91 -25.67
N TRP A 49 3.07 36.77 -25.15
CA TRP A 49 2.21 35.89 -24.36
C TRP A 49 1.98 36.48 -22.97
N PRO A 50 0.76 36.37 -22.40
CA PRO A 50 0.50 36.83 -21.05
C PRO A 50 1.43 36.12 -20.07
N GLY A 51 1.76 36.82 -18.98
CA GLY A 51 2.40 36.21 -17.82
C GLY A 51 1.55 35.07 -17.24
N PRO A 52 2.11 34.27 -16.33
CA PRO A 52 1.31 33.31 -15.58
C PRO A 52 0.13 34.05 -14.91
N PRO A 53 -1.04 33.40 -14.74
CA PRO A 53 -2.16 34.01 -14.04
C PRO A 53 -1.73 34.51 -12.66
N GLU A 54 -2.26 35.66 -12.22
CA GLU A 54 -1.92 36.32 -10.94
C GLU A 54 -2.44 35.56 -9.70
N GLY A 55 -2.88 34.32 -9.86
CA GLY A 55 -3.37 33.49 -8.77
C GLY A 55 -3.43 32.01 -9.15
N PRO A 56 -3.67 31.14 -8.16
CA PRO A 56 -3.82 29.71 -8.40
C PRO A 56 -5.01 29.44 -9.33
N LEU A 57 -4.91 28.38 -10.14
CA LEU A 57 -6.06 27.88 -10.89
C LEU A 57 -7.10 27.35 -9.89
N SER A 58 -8.38 27.53 -10.20
CA SER A 58 -9.44 26.92 -9.39
C SER A 58 -9.38 25.40 -9.51
N ASP A 59 -9.72 24.69 -8.43
CA ASP A 59 -9.77 23.22 -8.42
C ASP A 59 -10.67 22.65 -9.52
N GLU A 60 -11.77 23.34 -9.83
CA GLU A 60 -12.65 22.97 -10.95
C GLU A 60 -11.94 23.06 -12.30
N THR A 61 -11.17 24.13 -12.53
CA THR A 61 -10.39 24.30 -13.77
C THR A 61 -9.32 23.23 -13.88
N VAL A 62 -8.62 22.95 -12.78
CA VAL A 62 -7.62 21.89 -12.70
C VAL A 62 -8.24 20.54 -13.04
N ARG A 63 -9.34 20.16 -12.40
CA ARG A 63 -10.05 18.89 -12.66
C ARG A 63 -10.51 18.78 -14.11
N ALA A 64 -11.04 19.85 -14.69
CA ALA A 64 -11.52 19.84 -16.08
C ALA A 64 -10.41 19.66 -17.13
N HIS A 65 -9.16 19.99 -16.79
CA HIS A 65 -8.00 19.90 -17.70
C HIS A 65 -7.01 18.81 -17.29
N ARG A 66 -7.29 18.06 -16.23
CA ARG A 66 -6.43 16.99 -15.75
C ARG A 66 -6.33 15.89 -16.81
N PRO A 67 -5.12 15.57 -17.29
CA PRO A 67 -4.94 14.45 -18.19
C PRO A 67 -5.23 13.16 -17.43
N THR A 68 -6.02 12.29 -18.03
CA THR A 68 -6.13 10.91 -17.59
C THR A 68 -4.91 10.12 -18.04
N ARG A 69 -4.66 8.94 -17.45
CA ARG A 69 -3.63 8.01 -17.96
C ARG A 69 -3.71 7.75 -19.47
N HIS A 70 -4.92 7.71 -20.05
CA HIS A 70 -5.13 7.47 -21.49
C HIS A 70 -5.06 8.72 -22.35
N SER A 71 -4.90 9.91 -21.76
CA SER A 71 -4.85 11.15 -22.51
C SER A 71 -3.69 11.13 -23.51
N PRO A 72 -3.93 11.40 -24.81
CA PRO A 72 -2.90 11.32 -25.83
C PRO A 72 -1.89 12.44 -25.65
N VAL A 73 -0.61 12.10 -25.75
CA VAL A 73 0.51 13.04 -25.74
C VAL A 73 1.19 13.02 -27.09
N ARG A 74 1.38 14.21 -27.67
CA ARG A 74 2.12 14.40 -28.93
C ARG A 74 3.20 15.45 -28.70
N VAL A 75 4.45 15.02 -28.78
CA VAL A 75 5.63 15.89 -28.76
C VAL A 75 6.20 15.92 -30.18
N ALA A 76 6.59 17.11 -30.66
CA ALA A 76 7.12 17.23 -32.01
C ALA A 76 8.42 16.43 -32.16
N GLY A 77 8.48 15.55 -33.16
CA GLY A 77 9.65 14.70 -33.41
C GLY A 77 9.65 13.35 -32.68
N GLU A 78 8.68 13.10 -31.79
CA GLU A 78 8.56 11.86 -31.02
C GLU A 78 7.33 11.04 -31.45
N PRO A 79 7.35 9.70 -31.27
CA PRO A 79 6.16 8.87 -31.43
C PRO A 79 5.01 9.33 -30.52
N ALA A 80 3.78 9.18 -31.00
CA ALA A 80 2.61 9.45 -30.17
C ALA A 80 2.60 8.49 -28.96
N SER A 81 2.34 9.03 -27.78
CA SER A 81 2.30 8.27 -26.53
C SER A 81 1.07 8.66 -25.70
N ARG A 82 0.96 8.09 -24.50
CA ARG A 82 -0.10 8.36 -23.52
C ARG A 82 0.51 8.93 -22.25
N HIS A 83 -0.22 9.80 -21.58
CA HIS A 83 0.26 10.46 -20.37
C HIS A 83 0.68 9.46 -19.29
N GLY A 84 -0.10 8.40 -19.05
CA GLY A 84 0.21 7.34 -18.10
C GLY A 84 1.52 6.60 -18.42
N ARG A 85 1.70 6.18 -19.67
CA ARG A 85 2.94 5.54 -20.14
C ARG A 85 4.16 6.44 -19.98
N LEU A 86 4.04 7.72 -20.31
CA LEU A 86 5.15 8.66 -20.16
C LEU A 86 5.54 8.85 -18.69
N LEU A 87 4.55 8.99 -17.79
CA LEU A 87 4.83 9.04 -16.36
C LEU A 87 5.43 7.74 -15.84
N ARG A 88 5.02 6.57 -16.37
CA ARG A 88 5.61 5.29 -15.95
C ARG A 88 7.08 5.17 -16.31
N HIS A 89 7.47 5.64 -17.50
CA HIS A 89 8.87 5.65 -17.94
C HIS A 89 9.73 6.65 -17.16
N GLU A 90 9.13 7.51 -16.33
CA GLU A 90 9.87 8.24 -15.31
C GLU A 90 10.07 7.32 -14.12
N GLU A 91 11.23 6.68 -14.06
CA GLU A 91 11.65 5.97 -12.86
C GLU A 91 12.19 6.99 -11.85
N PRO A 92 11.46 7.29 -10.75
CA PRO A 92 12.02 8.09 -9.69
C PRO A 92 13.19 7.33 -9.06
N LEU A 93 14.23 8.07 -8.67
CA LEU A 93 15.32 7.55 -7.88
C LEU A 93 14.82 7.10 -6.49
N ILE A 94 13.84 7.83 -5.95
CA ILE A 94 13.18 7.53 -4.69
C ILE A 94 11.68 7.70 -4.88
N ASP A 95 10.92 6.66 -4.56
CA ASP A 95 9.47 6.69 -4.45
C ASP A 95 9.09 6.32 -3.02
N TRP A 96 8.50 7.28 -2.31
CA TRP A 96 8.10 7.11 -0.92
C TRP A 96 6.63 7.47 -0.75
N GLU A 97 5.88 6.63 -0.06
CA GLU A 97 4.46 6.85 0.19
C GLU A 97 4.09 6.47 1.62
N ARG A 98 3.36 7.35 2.31
CA ARG A 98 2.79 7.10 3.63
C ARG A 98 1.57 7.96 3.89
N ASP A 99 0.50 7.36 4.38
CA ASP A 99 -0.69 8.05 4.89
C ASP A 99 -1.27 9.12 3.93
N GLY A 100 -1.29 8.81 2.63
CA GLY A 100 -1.80 9.71 1.58
C GLY A 100 -0.81 10.80 1.13
N VAL A 101 0.43 10.79 1.62
CA VAL A 101 1.52 11.63 1.12
C VAL A 101 2.48 10.78 0.31
N ARG A 102 2.81 11.24 -0.90
CA ARG A 102 3.83 10.62 -1.75
C ARG A 102 4.92 11.61 -2.10
N VAL A 103 6.18 11.17 -2.00
CA VAL A 103 7.38 11.92 -2.35
C VAL A 103 8.11 11.15 -3.43
N GLU A 104 8.24 11.77 -4.59
CA GLU A 104 9.00 11.25 -5.72
C GLU A 104 10.22 12.13 -5.92
N VAL A 105 11.41 11.53 -5.97
CA VAL A 105 12.67 12.23 -6.21
C VAL A 105 13.30 11.69 -7.47
N PHE A 106 13.74 12.58 -8.33
CA PHE A 106 14.27 12.24 -9.64
C PHE A 106 15.65 12.85 -9.83
N LEU A 107 16.59 12.07 -10.36
CA LEU A 107 17.89 12.59 -10.76
C LEU A 107 17.74 13.47 -12.01
N GLY A 108 18.39 14.63 -12.03
CA GLY A 108 18.38 15.54 -13.17
C GLY A 108 19.73 16.25 -13.34
N THR A 109 19.95 16.84 -14.50
CA THR A 109 21.11 17.67 -14.78
C THR A 109 20.71 19.15 -14.80
N ALA A 110 21.52 19.99 -14.17
CA ALA A 110 21.42 21.44 -14.21
C ALA A 110 22.72 22.02 -14.79
N SER A 111 22.70 23.28 -15.24
CA SER A 111 23.87 23.97 -15.81
C SER A 111 25.09 24.05 -14.89
N ARG A 112 24.95 23.72 -13.60
CA ARG A 112 26.01 23.71 -12.58
C ARG A 112 26.25 22.33 -11.95
N GLY A 113 25.80 21.24 -12.57
CA GLY A 113 26.03 19.87 -12.10
C GLY A 113 24.76 19.05 -11.89
N LEU A 114 24.87 17.98 -11.11
CA LEU A 114 23.73 17.13 -10.74
C LEU A 114 22.71 17.92 -9.91
N SER A 115 21.45 17.56 -10.09
CA SER A 115 20.32 18.14 -9.36
C SER A 115 19.29 17.06 -9.05
N LEU A 116 18.49 17.28 -8.00
CA LEU A 116 17.35 16.45 -7.66
C LEU A 116 16.08 17.24 -7.94
N GLY A 117 15.26 16.75 -8.88
CA GLY A 117 13.87 17.16 -8.97
C GLY A 117 13.05 16.42 -7.93
N TYR A 118 12.04 17.04 -7.34
CA TYR A 118 11.12 16.34 -6.45
C TYR A 118 9.67 16.73 -6.74
N ARG A 119 8.75 15.80 -6.48
CA ARG A 119 7.30 16.01 -6.42
C ARG A 119 6.80 15.53 -5.07
N ILE A 120 5.95 16.31 -4.41
CA ILE A 120 5.14 15.88 -3.28
C ILE A 120 3.69 15.93 -3.71
N SER A 121 3.03 14.78 -3.63
CA SER A 121 1.65 14.60 -4.05
C SER A 121 0.77 14.15 -2.90
N GLU A 122 -0.49 14.58 -2.95
CA GLU A 122 -1.56 14.02 -2.13
C GLU A 122 -2.23 12.87 -2.89
N ILE A 123 -2.41 11.75 -2.18
CA ILE A 123 -3.09 10.56 -2.69
C ILE A 123 -4.42 10.44 -1.95
N THR A 124 -5.48 10.64 -2.70
CA THR A 124 -6.83 10.31 -2.26
C THR A 124 -7.29 9.08 -3.03
N PRO A 125 -7.76 8.01 -2.37
CA PRO A 125 -8.26 6.84 -3.08
C PRO A 125 -9.39 7.21 -4.04
N GLY A 126 -9.45 6.50 -5.17
CA GLY A 126 -10.42 6.79 -6.24
C GLY A 126 -10.14 8.07 -7.02
N ARG A 127 -9.07 8.81 -6.68
CA ARG A 127 -8.66 10.02 -7.41
C ARG A 127 -7.24 9.89 -7.91
N GLU A 128 -6.98 10.54 -9.04
CA GLU A 128 -5.60 10.72 -9.50
C GLU A 128 -4.82 11.59 -8.52
N ARG A 129 -3.50 11.36 -8.46
CA ARG A 129 -2.60 12.02 -7.52
C ARG A 129 -2.58 13.53 -7.77
N ASP A 130 -2.71 14.30 -6.70
CA ASP A 130 -2.64 15.77 -6.76
C ASP A 130 -1.21 16.21 -6.44
N VAL A 131 -0.46 16.71 -7.43
CA VAL A 131 0.86 17.30 -7.19
C VAL A 131 0.66 18.62 -6.45
N VAL A 132 1.18 18.71 -5.23
CA VAL A 132 1.00 19.88 -4.34
C VAL A 132 2.26 20.73 -4.31
N PHE A 133 3.42 20.09 -4.19
CA PHE A 133 4.72 20.76 -4.24
C PHE A 133 5.59 20.10 -5.28
N CYS A 134 6.43 20.88 -5.94
CA CYS A 134 7.56 20.34 -6.66
C CYS A 134 8.73 21.33 -6.62
N GLY A 135 9.91 20.87 -7.00
CA GLY A 135 11.08 21.72 -6.99
C GLY A 135 12.31 21.04 -7.53
N VAL A 136 13.39 21.81 -7.60
CA VAL A 136 14.71 21.33 -7.98
C VAL A 136 15.70 21.75 -6.90
N ARG A 137 16.53 20.82 -6.46
CA ARG A 137 17.64 21.04 -5.53
C ARG A 137 18.95 20.83 -6.26
N ARG A 138 19.90 21.74 -6.05
CA ARG A 138 21.24 21.70 -6.68
C ARG A 138 22.31 21.11 -5.76
N THR A 139 22.00 20.95 -4.48
CA THR A 139 22.86 20.31 -3.48
C THR A 139 22.30 18.92 -3.21
N LEU A 140 23.10 17.89 -3.47
CA LEU A 140 22.82 16.55 -3.00
C LEU A 140 23.06 16.53 -1.48
N PRO A 141 22.18 15.90 -0.66
CA PRO A 141 22.53 15.61 0.72
C PRO A 141 23.81 14.78 0.76
N SER A 142 24.56 14.87 1.87
CA SER A 142 25.76 14.05 2.04
C SER A 142 25.41 12.58 1.81
N LEU A 143 26.24 11.87 1.04
CA LEU A 143 26.10 10.42 0.87
C LEU A 143 26.55 9.66 2.13
N ASP A 144 27.08 10.35 3.13
CA ASP A 144 27.39 9.80 4.45
C ASP A 144 26.08 9.57 5.22
N GLY A 145 25.42 8.43 5.00
CA GLY A 145 24.11 8.15 5.58
C GLY A 145 23.32 7.08 4.84
N ASP A 146 22.02 6.99 5.08
CA ASP A 146 21.11 6.33 4.12
C ASP A 146 20.60 7.42 3.17
N PRO A 147 21.09 7.47 1.92
CA PRO A 147 20.79 8.58 1.02
C PRO A 147 19.29 8.70 0.73
N VAL A 148 18.52 7.62 0.85
CA VAL A 148 17.06 7.65 0.62
C VAL A 148 16.37 8.45 1.72
N ASP A 149 16.62 8.03 2.95
CA ASP A 149 16.06 8.57 4.18
C ASP A 149 16.38 10.06 4.37
N ASP A 150 17.65 10.44 4.24
CA ASP A 150 18.07 11.83 4.36
C ASP A 150 17.50 12.68 3.22
N THR A 151 17.41 12.15 2.00
CA THR A 151 16.81 12.87 0.88
C THR A 151 15.32 13.14 1.12
N ILE A 152 14.55 12.14 1.58
CA ILE A 152 13.12 12.31 1.89
C ILE A 152 12.95 13.37 2.99
N ARG A 153 13.70 13.27 4.09
CA ARG A 153 13.64 14.25 5.20
C ARG A 153 13.97 15.65 4.71
N HIS A 154 15.01 15.82 3.91
CA HIS A 154 15.39 17.12 3.36
C HIS A 154 14.34 17.69 2.40
N VAL A 155 13.73 16.86 1.54
CA VAL A 155 12.65 17.28 0.65
C VAL A 155 11.44 17.75 1.46
N VAL A 156 11.03 17.00 2.48
CA VAL A 156 9.90 17.36 3.35
C VAL A 156 10.21 18.64 4.16
N LEU A 157 11.39 18.76 4.76
CA LEU A 157 11.83 19.98 5.45
C LEU A 157 11.81 21.22 4.54
N THR A 158 12.16 21.06 3.27
CA THR A 158 12.09 22.16 2.28
C THR A 158 10.66 22.64 2.10
N VAL A 159 9.71 21.72 2.02
CA VAL A 159 8.29 22.03 1.85
C VAL A 159 7.71 22.70 3.08
N ILE A 160 8.04 22.23 4.29
CA ILE A 160 7.67 22.91 5.54
C ILE A 160 8.25 24.32 5.58
N GLY A 161 9.53 24.48 5.27
CA GLY A 161 10.20 25.78 5.25
C GLY A 161 9.54 26.77 4.29
N ARG A 162 9.16 26.31 3.07
CA ARG A 162 8.36 27.12 2.14
C ARG A 162 7.01 27.49 2.76
N ALA A 163 6.24 26.51 3.24
CA ALA A 163 4.91 26.75 3.79
C ALA A 163 4.88 27.66 5.03
N LEU A 164 5.99 27.80 5.77
CA LEU A 164 6.08 28.68 6.94
C LEU A 164 6.60 30.09 6.64
N HIS A 165 7.38 30.27 5.57
CA HIS A 165 8.17 31.49 5.35
C HIS A 165 8.00 32.13 3.97
N ASP A 166 7.33 31.46 3.03
CA ASP A 166 7.16 31.92 1.66
C ASP A 166 5.70 32.36 1.43
N ASP A 167 5.50 33.67 1.29
CA ASP A 167 4.19 34.27 1.02
C ASP A 167 3.62 33.88 -0.37
N THR A 168 4.39 33.17 -1.20
CA THR A 168 3.96 32.69 -2.52
C THR A 168 3.30 31.31 -2.51
N VAL A 169 3.16 30.70 -1.32
CA VAL A 169 2.51 29.40 -1.15
C VAL A 169 0.99 29.53 -1.31
N THR A 170 0.40 28.61 -2.07
CA THR A 170 -1.05 28.60 -2.34
C THR A 170 -1.86 28.08 -1.14
N GLU A 171 -3.15 28.42 -1.07
CA GLU A 171 -4.06 27.89 -0.05
C GLU A 171 -4.08 26.36 -0.03
N ARG A 172 -4.06 25.73 -1.21
CA ARG A 172 -3.97 24.28 -1.39
C ARG A 172 -2.73 23.68 -0.70
N GLN A 173 -1.59 24.34 -0.84
CA GLN A 173 -0.33 23.94 -0.22
C GLN A 173 -0.37 24.12 1.32
N HIS A 174 -0.95 25.21 1.83
CA HIS A 174 -1.16 25.37 3.27
C HIS A 174 -2.13 24.33 3.85
N ALA A 175 -3.22 24.03 3.14
CA ALA A 175 -4.20 23.03 3.53
C ALA A 175 -3.57 21.63 3.60
N PHE A 176 -2.73 21.29 2.61
CA PHE A 176 -1.97 20.04 2.60
C PHE A 176 -1.08 19.91 3.84
N VAL A 177 -0.24 20.91 4.14
CA VAL A 177 0.67 20.85 5.30
C VAL A 177 -0.10 20.72 6.62
N ARG A 178 -1.22 21.43 6.75
CA ARG A 178 -2.09 21.35 7.94
C ARG A 178 -2.73 19.98 8.11
N ARG A 179 -3.27 19.43 7.02
CA ARG A 179 -3.94 18.12 7.00
C ARG A 179 -2.96 16.99 7.33
N HIS A 180 -1.77 17.03 6.72
CA HIS A 180 -0.76 15.98 6.82
C HIS A 180 0.30 16.25 7.89
N ARG A 181 0.04 17.16 8.84
CA ARG A 181 1.00 17.60 9.87
C ARG A 181 1.62 16.44 10.66
N ALA A 182 0.84 15.39 10.94
CA ALA A 182 1.30 14.24 11.71
C ALA A 182 2.30 13.39 10.92
N VAL A 183 1.99 13.12 9.65
CA VAL A 183 2.84 12.35 8.72
C VAL A 183 4.13 13.12 8.45
N ILE A 184 3.99 14.40 8.11
CA ILE A 184 5.11 15.32 7.86
C ILE A 184 6.00 15.42 9.12
N GLY A 185 5.41 15.59 10.29
CA GLY A 185 6.13 15.62 11.56
C GLY A 185 6.87 14.31 11.85
N ALA A 186 6.24 13.16 11.61
CA ALA A 186 6.86 11.85 11.81
C ALA A 186 8.02 11.59 10.85
N VAL A 187 7.96 12.08 9.61
CA VAL A 187 9.07 11.98 8.65
C VAL A 187 10.26 12.81 9.10
N VAL A 188 10.00 14.06 9.54
CA VAL A 188 11.04 14.99 9.96
C VAL A 188 11.66 14.60 11.30
N ALA A 189 10.88 14.01 12.20
CA ALA A 189 11.39 13.43 13.43
C ALA A 189 12.42 12.35 13.08
N ARG A 190 13.66 12.53 13.53
CA ARG A 190 14.63 11.44 13.55
C ARG A 190 14.23 10.54 14.71
N PRO A 191 13.85 9.26 14.48
CA PRO A 191 13.65 8.33 15.57
C PRO A 191 14.94 8.22 16.41
N PRO A 192 14.83 7.92 17.71
CA PRO A 192 16.01 7.76 18.56
C PRO A 192 16.91 6.67 17.98
N ASP A 193 18.23 6.85 18.12
CA ASP A 193 19.19 5.84 17.66
C ASP A 193 19.00 4.54 18.43
N HIS A 194 18.80 4.58 19.75
CA HIS A 194 18.32 3.46 20.59
C HIS A 194 17.74 3.98 21.92
N PRO A 195 16.86 3.21 22.60
CA PRO A 195 16.18 2.02 22.09
C PRO A 195 15.11 2.38 21.04
N PHE A 196 14.88 1.50 20.07
CA PHE A 196 13.81 1.70 19.09
C PHE A 196 12.43 1.43 19.74
N PRO A 197 11.47 2.37 19.63
CA PRO A 197 10.09 2.09 20.00
C PRO A 197 9.48 0.97 19.15
N ASP A 198 8.52 0.23 19.71
CA ASP A 198 7.70 -0.72 18.97
C ASP A 198 7.02 -0.05 17.77
N GLY A 199 6.99 -0.74 16.62
CA GLY A 199 6.48 -0.19 15.37
C GLY A 199 7.49 0.65 14.58
N THR A 200 8.72 0.82 15.07
CA THR A 200 9.78 1.51 14.31
C THR A 200 10.13 0.72 13.05
N ARG A 201 10.02 1.37 11.89
CA ARG A 201 10.53 0.80 10.62
C ARG A 201 12.04 0.78 10.63
N VAL A 202 12.61 -0.37 10.30
CA VAL A 202 14.06 -0.58 10.29
C VAL A 202 14.52 -1.20 8.98
N VAL A 203 15.77 -0.94 8.64
CA VAL A 203 16.55 -1.70 7.65
C VAL A 203 17.58 -2.53 8.40
N ALA A 204 17.58 -3.84 8.15
CA ALA A 204 18.58 -4.78 8.63
C ALA A 204 19.73 -4.93 7.63
N HIS A 205 20.94 -5.18 8.13
CA HIS A 205 22.14 -5.48 7.33
C HIS A 205 22.41 -4.47 6.21
N LYS A 206 22.25 -3.18 6.49
CA LYS A 206 22.37 -2.10 5.50
C LYS A 206 23.66 -2.15 4.66
N SER A 207 24.77 -2.61 5.25
CA SER A 207 26.08 -2.71 4.59
C SER A 207 26.21 -3.91 3.63
N ASP A 208 25.29 -4.87 3.67
CA ASP A 208 25.30 -6.05 2.81
C ASP A 208 24.03 -6.08 1.93
N PRO A 209 24.11 -5.60 0.67
CA PRO A 209 22.97 -5.61 -0.24
C PRO A 209 22.32 -6.98 -0.47
N ALA A 210 23.06 -8.09 -0.30
CA ALA A 210 22.50 -9.43 -0.48
C ALA A 210 21.61 -9.87 0.70
N ARG A 211 21.82 -9.27 1.87
CA ARG A 211 21.08 -9.55 3.12
C ARG A 211 20.18 -8.40 3.57
N ARG A 212 20.29 -7.25 2.91
CA ARG A 212 19.50 -6.06 3.22
C ARG A 212 18.02 -6.40 3.18
N ALA A 213 17.30 -6.04 4.23
CA ALA A 213 15.87 -6.26 4.33
C ALA A 213 15.23 -5.15 5.16
N THR A 214 14.06 -4.70 4.76
CA THR A 214 13.25 -3.76 5.54
C THR A 214 12.22 -4.51 6.37
N GLY A 215 11.81 -3.91 7.48
CA GLY A 215 10.79 -4.47 8.35
C GLY A 215 10.42 -3.55 9.49
N THR A 216 9.77 -4.11 10.51
CA THR A 216 9.26 -3.35 11.66
C THR A 216 9.70 -4.01 12.96
N VAL A 217 10.23 -3.21 13.89
CA VAL A 217 10.52 -3.66 15.26
C VAL A 217 9.20 -4.00 15.94
N LEU A 218 9.10 -5.20 16.47
CA LEU A 218 7.95 -5.63 17.26
C LEU A 218 8.17 -5.36 18.74
N VAL A 219 9.37 -5.66 19.25
CA VAL A 219 9.73 -5.43 20.66
C VAL A 219 11.25 -5.41 20.85
N ALA A 220 11.73 -4.62 21.81
CA ALA A 220 13.10 -4.71 22.33
C ALA A 220 13.23 -5.83 23.37
N VAL A 221 14.31 -6.60 23.31
CA VAL A 221 14.54 -7.76 24.18
C VAL A 221 15.89 -7.67 24.87
N ASP A 222 15.91 -7.96 26.16
CA ASP A 222 17.13 -8.15 26.95
C ASP A 222 17.17 -9.61 27.42
N ASP A 223 18.11 -10.39 26.90
CA ASP A 223 18.30 -11.79 27.31
C ASP A 223 19.80 -12.15 27.45
N ALA A 224 20.11 -13.45 27.53
CA ALA A 224 21.47 -13.94 27.71
C ALA A 224 22.43 -13.57 26.57
N ASP A 225 21.90 -13.27 25.37
CA ASP A 225 22.68 -12.83 24.21
C ASP A 225 22.84 -11.29 24.17
N GLY A 226 22.37 -10.59 25.22
CA GLY A 226 22.44 -9.14 25.35
C GLY A 226 21.18 -8.41 24.88
N HIS A 227 21.29 -7.09 24.77
CA HIS A 227 20.23 -6.23 24.24
C HIS A 227 20.04 -6.49 22.75
N GLY A 228 18.80 -6.62 22.30
CA GLY A 228 18.46 -6.90 20.91
C GLY A 228 17.04 -6.48 20.56
N TYR A 229 16.66 -6.73 19.32
CA TYR A 229 15.31 -6.46 18.83
C TYR A 229 14.73 -7.71 18.18
N LEU A 230 13.46 -7.96 18.45
CA LEU A 230 12.63 -8.82 17.64
C LEU A 230 11.93 -7.96 16.59
N TRP A 231 12.21 -8.21 15.32
CA TRP A 231 11.66 -7.45 14.21
C TRP A 231 11.07 -8.39 13.15
N ARG A 232 10.03 -7.91 12.46
CA ARG A 232 9.36 -8.65 11.40
C ARG A 232 9.74 -8.06 10.04
N PRO A 233 10.32 -8.85 9.13
CA PRO A 233 10.57 -8.40 7.76
C PRO A 233 9.29 -8.06 7.01
N ASP A 234 9.31 -7.02 6.17
CA ASP A 234 8.16 -6.66 5.32
C ASP A 234 7.81 -7.80 4.35
N ALA A 235 8.83 -8.55 3.93
CA ALA A 235 8.69 -9.76 3.12
C ALA A 235 7.79 -10.83 3.78
N ALA A 236 7.72 -10.85 5.12
CA ALA A 236 6.94 -11.82 5.86
C ALA A 236 5.45 -11.70 5.58
N ASP A 237 4.98 -10.52 5.16
CA ASP A 237 3.58 -10.29 4.86
C ASP A 237 3.24 -10.60 3.39
N LEU A 238 4.24 -10.85 2.53
CA LEU A 238 4.01 -11.13 1.11
C LEU A 238 3.23 -12.44 0.90
N PRO A 239 2.39 -12.53 -0.14
CA PRO A 239 1.76 -13.79 -0.52
C PRO A 239 2.78 -14.90 -0.73
N GLY A 240 2.47 -16.09 -0.22
CA GLY A 240 3.33 -17.27 -0.32
C GLY A 240 4.46 -17.35 0.71
N HIS A 241 4.71 -16.29 1.49
CA HIS A 241 5.72 -16.32 2.53
C HIS A 241 5.34 -17.31 3.64
N PRO A 242 6.25 -18.19 4.12
CA PRO A 242 5.94 -19.18 5.16
C PRO A 242 5.44 -18.59 6.49
N TRP A 243 5.80 -17.32 6.77
CA TRP A 243 5.45 -16.62 8.00
C TRP A 243 4.25 -15.68 7.87
N ARG A 244 3.58 -15.68 6.72
CA ARG A 244 2.49 -14.75 6.44
C ARG A 244 1.35 -14.88 7.44
N ASP A 245 0.93 -16.11 7.71
CA ASP A 245 -0.13 -16.42 8.68
C ASP A 245 0.41 -16.56 10.11
N GLN A 246 1.67 -16.17 10.34
CA GLN A 246 2.35 -16.22 11.63
C GLN A 246 2.82 -14.80 12.03
N PRO A 247 1.89 -13.90 12.39
CA PRO A 247 2.21 -12.49 12.64
C PRO A 247 3.16 -12.29 13.82
N THR A 248 3.23 -13.25 14.74
CA THR A 248 4.11 -13.21 15.92
C THR A 248 5.53 -13.69 15.63
N TRP A 249 5.80 -14.26 14.46
CA TRP A 249 7.14 -14.74 14.13
C TRP A 249 8.03 -13.57 13.70
N ALA A 250 9.19 -13.50 14.33
CA ALA A 250 10.17 -12.43 14.16
C ALA A 250 11.59 -12.97 14.01
N LEU A 251 12.46 -12.10 13.50
CA LEU A 251 13.91 -12.26 13.52
C LEU A 251 14.49 -11.51 14.72
N ARG A 252 15.52 -12.09 15.32
CA ARG A 252 16.35 -11.39 16.31
C ARG A 252 17.49 -10.66 15.58
N ALA A 253 17.75 -9.42 15.96
CA ALA A 253 18.90 -8.66 15.47
C ALA A 253 19.58 -7.89 16.62
N HIS A 254 20.90 -7.73 16.52
CA HIS A 254 21.65 -6.85 17.40
C HIS A 254 21.30 -5.38 17.06
N PRO A 255 21.34 -4.44 18.03
CA PRO A 255 21.08 -3.02 17.77
C PRO A 255 21.89 -2.46 16.60
N ASP A 256 23.17 -2.82 16.49
CA ASP A 256 24.07 -2.36 15.43
C ASP A 256 23.70 -2.87 14.02
N ASP A 257 22.92 -3.95 13.92
CA ASP A 257 22.47 -4.54 12.65
C ASP A 257 21.23 -3.83 12.09
N LEU A 258 20.53 -3.06 12.93
CA LEU A 258 19.31 -2.36 12.58
C LEU A 258 19.54 -0.85 12.54
N ARG A 259 18.88 -0.19 11.58
CA ARG A 259 18.79 1.27 11.55
C ARG A 259 17.38 1.69 11.22
N PRO A 260 16.85 2.77 11.82
CA PRO A 260 15.57 3.29 11.42
C PRO A 260 15.58 3.69 9.95
N THR A 261 14.47 3.47 9.26
CA THR A 261 14.35 3.79 7.84
C THR A 261 12.97 4.30 7.47
N LEU A 262 12.95 5.22 6.51
CA LEU A 262 11.80 5.65 5.74
C LEU A 262 11.65 4.86 4.44
N ALA A 263 12.63 4.04 4.05
CA ALA A 263 12.53 3.21 2.85
C ALA A 263 11.23 2.40 2.88
N VAL A 264 10.52 2.40 1.75
CA VAL A 264 9.33 1.57 1.55
C VAL A 264 9.73 0.09 1.52
N PRO A 265 8.79 -0.83 1.83
CA PRO A 265 9.00 -2.25 1.59
C PRO A 265 9.55 -2.47 0.18
N GLU A 266 10.69 -3.14 0.06
CA GLU A 266 11.23 -3.44 -1.26
C GLU A 266 10.21 -4.32 -2.00
N ALA A 267 9.61 -3.77 -3.05
CA ALA A 267 8.96 -4.60 -4.05
C ALA A 267 10.03 -5.55 -4.55
N LEU A 268 9.83 -6.85 -4.31
CA LEU A 268 10.80 -7.85 -4.71
C LEU A 268 11.23 -7.60 -6.14
N ASP A 269 12.52 -7.36 -6.34
CA ASP A 269 13.14 -7.17 -7.64
C ASP A 269 13.21 -8.51 -8.40
N SER A 270 12.11 -9.24 -8.42
CA SER A 270 11.93 -10.38 -9.30
C SER A 270 11.62 -9.82 -10.68
N ALA A 271 12.48 -10.13 -11.65
CA ALA A 271 12.22 -9.82 -13.07
C ALA A 271 10.87 -10.39 -13.58
N PHE A 272 10.24 -11.29 -12.80
CA PHE A 272 8.96 -11.89 -13.10
C PHE A 272 8.04 -11.81 -11.88
N LEU A 273 6.82 -11.33 -12.10
CA LEU A 273 5.73 -11.41 -11.13
C LEU A 273 5.12 -12.81 -11.16
N THR A 274 4.70 -13.34 -10.02
CA THR A 274 4.15 -14.70 -9.94
C THR A 274 2.81 -14.72 -9.25
N THR A 275 2.18 -15.90 -9.15
CA THR A 275 0.81 -16.04 -8.66
C THR A 275 0.63 -15.37 -7.29
N GLY A 276 -0.31 -14.44 -7.20
CA GLY A 276 -0.59 -13.66 -6.00
C GLY A 276 0.04 -12.28 -5.96
N ALA A 277 0.98 -11.96 -6.87
CA ALA A 277 1.53 -10.60 -6.99
C ALA A 277 0.42 -9.60 -7.34
N GLN A 278 0.51 -8.38 -6.83
CA GLN A 278 -0.43 -7.31 -7.14
C GLN A 278 0.18 -6.34 -8.15
N VAL A 279 -0.64 -5.91 -9.11
CA VAL A 279 -0.25 -4.99 -10.18
C VAL A 279 -1.28 -3.89 -10.36
N ALA A 280 -0.82 -2.73 -10.83
CA ALA A 280 -1.65 -1.70 -11.43
C ALA A 280 -1.46 -1.71 -12.95
N THR A 281 -2.51 -1.41 -13.70
CA THR A 281 -2.42 -1.21 -15.15
C THR A 281 -1.96 0.22 -15.45
N ILE A 282 -1.07 0.36 -16.43
CA ILE A 282 -0.59 1.68 -16.86
C ILE A 282 -1.66 2.36 -17.72
N ASP A 283 -2.09 1.69 -18.78
CA ASP A 283 -2.93 2.27 -19.84
C ASP A 283 -4.15 1.40 -20.20
N ASP A 284 -4.47 0.38 -19.40
CA ASP A 284 -5.65 -0.45 -19.62
C ASP A 284 -6.89 0.17 -18.97
N PRO A 285 -7.91 0.61 -19.74
CA PRO A 285 -9.09 1.28 -19.19
C PRO A 285 -10.06 0.34 -18.48
N ARG A 286 -9.91 -0.99 -18.64
CA ARG A 286 -10.89 -1.98 -18.18
C ARG A 286 -10.86 -2.18 -16.67
N PHE A 287 -9.69 -2.01 -16.06
CA PHE A 287 -9.45 -2.15 -14.63
C PHE A 287 -8.20 -1.37 -14.23
N ALA A 288 -8.07 -0.97 -12.96
CA ALA A 288 -6.92 -0.23 -12.45
C ALA A 288 -5.92 -1.14 -11.74
N THR A 289 -6.40 -2.15 -11.00
CA THR A 289 -5.55 -3.05 -10.21
C THR A 289 -6.01 -4.50 -10.35
N GLY A 290 -5.07 -5.43 -10.19
CA GLY A 290 -5.37 -6.86 -10.27
C GLY A 290 -4.32 -7.72 -9.59
N THR A 291 -4.61 -9.02 -9.52
CA THR A 291 -3.68 -10.05 -9.04
C THR A 291 -3.17 -10.88 -10.20
N VAL A 292 -1.87 -11.06 -10.28
CA VAL A 292 -1.24 -11.98 -11.24
C VAL A 292 -1.63 -13.41 -10.89
N LEU A 293 -2.21 -14.12 -11.85
CA LEU A 293 -2.51 -15.55 -11.76
C LEU A 293 -1.39 -16.40 -12.38
N ARG A 294 -0.85 -15.96 -13.53
CA ARG A 294 0.18 -16.65 -14.31
C ARG A 294 1.16 -15.68 -14.94
N ALA A 295 2.37 -16.14 -15.23
CA ALA A 295 3.37 -15.43 -16.01
C ALA A 295 3.85 -16.30 -17.17
N PHE A 296 3.94 -15.76 -18.37
CA PHE A 296 4.36 -16.46 -19.58
C PHE A 296 5.66 -15.86 -20.12
N ALA A 297 6.60 -16.72 -20.52
CA ALA A 297 7.89 -16.34 -21.09
C ALA A 297 7.90 -16.60 -22.61
N ASP A 298 7.36 -15.67 -23.40
CA ASP A 298 7.19 -15.84 -24.86
C ASP A 298 8.29 -15.15 -25.67
N GLY A 299 9.56 -15.49 -25.44
CA GLY A 299 10.69 -15.02 -26.26
C GLY A 299 10.93 -13.50 -26.28
N GLY A 300 10.22 -12.74 -25.43
CA GLY A 300 10.27 -11.29 -25.29
C GLY A 300 9.95 -10.85 -23.85
N ALA A 301 9.33 -9.68 -23.68
CA ALA A 301 8.86 -9.25 -22.37
C ALA A 301 7.83 -10.24 -21.82
N PRO A 302 7.82 -10.52 -20.50
CA PRO A 302 6.85 -11.45 -19.93
C PRO A 302 5.43 -10.95 -20.12
N ARG A 303 4.50 -11.89 -20.23
CA ARG A 303 3.06 -11.60 -20.24
C ARG A 303 2.42 -12.17 -18.99
N TYR A 304 1.41 -11.49 -18.45
CA TYR A 304 0.78 -11.88 -17.20
C TYR A 304 -0.72 -12.05 -17.38
N GLU A 305 -1.25 -13.21 -16.97
CA GLU A 305 -2.70 -13.38 -16.78
C GLU A 305 -3.07 -12.78 -15.42
N ILE A 306 -4.02 -11.85 -15.40
CA ILE A 306 -4.37 -11.04 -14.24
C ILE A 306 -5.86 -11.17 -13.95
N GLU A 307 -6.21 -11.40 -12.68
CA GLU A 307 -7.57 -11.27 -12.15
C GLU A 307 -7.82 -9.81 -11.73
N PRO A 308 -8.72 -9.06 -12.42
CA PRO A 308 -9.03 -7.68 -12.07
C PRO A 308 -9.75 -7.55 -10.72
N HIS A 309 -9.46 -6.49 -9.95
CA HIS A 309 -10.02 -6.27 -8.60
C HIS A 309 -11.24 -5.35 -8.56
N ASP A 310 -11.26 -4.32 -9.40
CA ASP A 310 -12.23 -3.23 -9.36
C ASP A 310 -13.41 -3.44 -10.31
N VAL A 311 -13.34 -4.45 -11.18
CA VAL A 311 -14.41 -4.80 -12.12
C VAL A 311 -14.49 -6.34 -12.23
N PRO A 312 -15.69 -6.95 -12.25
CA PRO A 312 -15.89 -8.41 -12.31
C PRO A 312 -15.61 -8.99 -13.71
N LEU A 313 -14.44 -8.73 -14.27
CA LEU A 313 -14.01 -9.20 -15.58
C LEU A 313 -13.36 -10.58 -15.50
N PRO A 314 -13.44 -11.41 -16.56
CA PRO A 314 -12.60 -12.60 -16.65
C PRO A 314 -11.11 -12.23 -16.61
N PRO A 315 -10.22 -13.18 -16.27
CA PRO A 315 -8.79 -12.94 -16.32
C PRO A 315 -8.35 -12.36 -17.67
N VAL A 316 -7.41 -11.42 -17.61
CA VAL A 316 -6.91 -10.68 -18.77
C VAL A 316 -5.41 -10.90 -18.88
N VAL A 317 -4.92 -11.15 -20.10
CA VAL A 317 -3.49 -11.22 -20.38
C VAL A 317 -2.98 -9.84 -20.79
N LEU A 318 -1.95 -9.34 -20.10
CA LEU A 318 -1.27 -8.06 -20.39
C LEU A 318 0.25 -8.26 -20.47
N ASP A 319 0.92 -7.43 -21.27
CA ASP A 319 2.38 -7.40 -21.34
C ASP A 319 2.97 -6.75 -20.07
N ALA A 320 4.19 -7.13 -19.69
CA ALA A 320 4.89 -6.55 -18.54
C ALA A 320 5.00 -5.02 -18.61
N ASP A 321 5.20 -4.50 -19.82
CA ASP A 321 5.32 -3.07 -20.10
C ASP A 321 4.00 -2.30 -19.92
N ASP A 322 2.88 -2.99 -19.72
CA ASP A 322 1.57 -2.42 -19.43
C ASP A 322 1.20 -2.46 -17.94
N LEU A 323 2.13 -2.92 -17.08
CA LEU A 323 1.91 -3.14 -15.66
C LEU A 323 2.92 -2.41 -14.76
N VAL A 324 2.46 -2.08 -13.55
CA VAL A 324 3.29 -1.61 -12.45
C VAL A 324 3.16 -2.59 -11.30
N PRO A 325 4.24 -3.25 -10.86
CA PRO A 325 4.22 -4.05 -9.66
C PRO A 325 3.85 -3.19 -8.45
N LEU A 326 2.80 -3.58 -7.72
CA LEU A 326 2.43 -2.95 -6.44
C LEU A 326 2.93 -3.77 -5.26
N ARG A 327 2.93 -5.10 -5.41
CA ARG A 327 3.37 -6.04 -4.37
C ARG A 327 3.86 -7.34 -5.01
N GLY A 328 5.02 -7.82 -4.59
CA GLY A 328 5.56 -9.11 -5.00
C GLY A 328 4.95 -10.31 -4.24
N THR A 329 5.64 -11.44 -4.28
CA THR A 329 5.31 -12.69 -3.59
C THR A 329 6.58 -13.35 -3.08
N ALA A 330 6.53 -14.13 -2.02
CA ALA A 330 7.69 -14.83 -1.46
C ALA A 330 7.43 -16.34 -1.30
N TRP A 331 7.02 -17.00 -2.39
CA TRP A 331 6.90 -18.45 -2.42
C TRP A 331 8.27 -19.11 -2.21
N PRO A 332 8.42 -20.09 -1.31
CA PRO A 332 9.73 -20.69 -1.02
C PRO A 332 10.22 -21.63 -2.14
N THR A 333 9.35 -22.50 -2.64
CA THR A 333 9.66 -23.52 -3.67
C THR A 333 8.56 -23.61 -4.72
N VAL A 334 8.88 -24.13 -5.90
CA VAL A 334 7.93 -24.33 -7.00
C VAL A 334 6.81 -25.28 -6.57
N GLU A 335 7.12 -26.30 -5.77
CA GLU A 335 6.13 -27.23 -5.22
C GLU A 335 5.06 -26.52 -4.38
N VAL A 336 5.48 -25.65 -3.44
CA VAL A 336 4.53 -24.91 -2.58
C VAL A 336 3.66 -23.97 -3.42
N LEU A 337 4.25 -23.31 -4.42
CA LEU A 337 3.50 -22.49 -5.37
C LEU A 337 2.48 -23.32 -6.16
N LEU A 338 2.85 -24.49 -6.67
CA LEU A 338 1.95 -25.38 -7.41
C LEU A 338 0.81 -25.90 -6.54
N ALA A 339 1.08 -26.24 -5.27
CA ALA A 339 0.05 -26.65 -4.32
C ALA A 339 -0.96 -25.53 -4.07
N ALA A 340 -0.49 -24.30 -3.83
CA ALA A 340 -1.36 -23.13 -3.68
C ALA A 340 -2.22 -22.89 -4.93
N ARG A 341 -1.64 -23.05 -6.12
CA ARG A 341 -2.36 -22.93 -7.39
C ARG A 341 -3.41 -24.02 -7.60
N ALA A 342 -3.12 -25.25 -7.19
CA ALA A 342 -4.08 -26.34 -7.25
C ALA A 342 -5.34 -26.02 -6.42
N THR A 343 -5.17 -25.46 -5.21
CA THR A 343 -6.28 -24.95 -4.37
C THR A 343 -7.10 -23.87 -5.06
N ALA A 344 -6.45 -23.01 -5.86
CA ALA A 344 -7.10 -21.98 -6.65
C ALA A 344 -7.71 -22.47 -7.97
N GLY A 345 -7.57 -23.75 -8.32
CA GLY A 345 -8.00 -24.30 -9.61
C GLY A 345 -7.16 -23.82 -10.80
N LEU A 346 -5.92 -23.41 -10.57
CA LEU A 346 -5.00 -22.88 -11.58
C LEU A 346 -4.00 -23.94 -12.05
N SER A 347 -4.44 -24.90 -12.87
CA SER A 347 -3.54 -25.93 -13.45
C SER A 347 -2.42 -25.30 -14.28
N PRO A 348 -1.16 -25.79 -14.24
CA PRO A 348 -0.06 -25.26 -15.04
C PRO A 348 -0.37 -25.20 -16.54
N GLN A 349 0.09 -24.16 -17.24
CA GLN A 349 -0.06 -24.02 -18.69
C GLN A 349 1.29 -23.99 -19.39
N ALA A 350 1.38 -24.58 -20.58
CA ALA A 350 2.61 -24.56 -21.37
C ALA A 350 3.09 -23.12 -21.66
N GLY A 351 4.40 -22.89 -21.56
CA GLY A 351 5.01 -21.56 -21.70
C GLY A 351 4.98 -20.72 -20.42
N GLU A 352 4.32 -21.20 -19.36
CA GLU A 352 4.27 -20.53 -18.07
C GLU A 352 5.62 -20.61 -17.36
N MET A 353 6.00 -19.53 -16.68
CA MET A 353 7.20 -19.43 -15.85
C MET A 353 6.81 -19.30 -14.38
N LEU A 354 7.41 -20.14 -13.54
CA LEU A 354 7.21 -20.17 -12.10
C LEU A 354 8.48 -19.68 -11.42
N VAL A 355 8.40 -18.60 -10.66
CA VAL A 355 9.55 -18.05 -9.92
C VAL A 355 9.25 -18.06 -8.42
N THR A 356 10.22 -18.55 -7.67
CA THR A 356 10.15 -18.66 -6.22
C THR A 356 11.46 -18.15 -5.64
N ALA A 357 11.56 -18.06 -4.31
CA ALA A 357 12.78 -17.63 -3.66
C ALA A 357 13.98 -18.54 -3.99
N ARG A 358 13.74 -19.86 -4.10
CA ARG A 358 14.80 -20.86 -4.30
C ARG A 358 14.95 -21.36 -5.72
N GLU A 359 13.89 -21.29 -6.53
CA GLU A 359 13.78 -22.04 -7.78
C GLU A 359 13.12 -21.21 -8.88
N THR A 360 13.49 -21.52 -10.12
CA THR A 360 12.75 -21.11 -11.31
C THR A 360 12.35 -22.35 -12.09
N ALA A 361 11.11 -22.43 -12.56
CA ALA A 361 10.66 -23.48 -13.43
C ALA A 361 9.96 -22.94 -14.67
N ILE A 362 10.00 -23.72 -15.75
CA ILE A 362 9.26 -23.47 -16.99
C ILE A 362 8.33 -24.66 -17.22
N VAL A 363 7.09 -24.37 -17.57
CA VAL A 363 6.08 -25.38 -17.89
C VAL A 363 6.15 -25.69 -19.38
N LEU A 364 6.43 -26.94 -19.73
CA LEU A 364 6.58 -27.43 -21.09
C LEU A 364 5.32 -28.16 -21.54
N ALA A 365 4.96 -28.02 -22.82
CA ALA A 365 3.95 -28.89 -23.42
C ALA A 365 4.58 -30.26 -23.71
N THR A 366 4.01 -31.33 -23.15
CA THR A 366 4.39 -32.71 -23.48
C THR A 366 3.16 -33.49 -23.98
N PRO A 367 3.34 -34.64 -24.66
CA PRO A 367 2.23 -35.47 -25.10
C PRO A 367 1.27 -35.91 -23.98
N ASP A 368 1.79 -36.05 -22.75
CA ASP A 368 1.03 -36.50 -21.58
C ASP A 368 0.44 -35.34 -20.76
N GLY A 369 0.68 -34.09 -21.18
CA GLY A 369 0.22 -32.88 -20.50
C GLY A 369 1.34 -31.88 -20.19
N PRO A 370 1.05 -30.82 -19.42
CA PRO A 370 2.08 -29.89 -18.98
C PRO A 370 3.06 -30.56 -18.02
N ASP A 371 4.35 -30.50 -18.32
CA ASP A 371 5.44 -30.92 -17.43
C ASP A 371 6.20 -29.71 -16.89
N VAL A 372 6.80 -29.81 -15.71
CA VAL A 372 7.46 -28.69 -15.01
C VAL A 372 8.95 -28.97 -14.91
N LEU A 373 9.75 -28.22 -15.67
CA LEU A 373 11.20 -28.30 -15.62
C LEU A 373 11.74 -27.25 -14.64
N THR A 374 12.24 -27.70 -13.49
CA THR A 374 12.77 -26.84 -12.42
C THR A 374 14.29 -26.73 -12.47
N ALA A 375 14.80 -25.52 -12.23
CA ALA A 375 16.21 -25.21 -12.06
C ALA A 375 16.42 -24.42 -10.75
N PRO A 376 17.57 -24.59 -10.08
CA PRO A 376 17.89 -23.78 -8.90
C PRO A 376 17.97 -22.30 -9.28
N GLY A 377 17.46 -21.44 -8.39
CA GLY A 377 17.52 -20.01 -8.51
C GLY A 377 18.97 -19.51 -8.49
N ARG A 378 19.27 -18.52 -9.32
CA ARG A 378 20.63 -17.94 -9.41
C ARG A 378 20.97 -16.98 -8.27
N ARG A 379 20.00 -16.62 -7.41
CA ARG A 379 20.16 -15.62 -6.35
C ARG A 379 20.35 -16.30 -5.00
N GLN A 380 21.28 -15.79 -4.19
CA GLN A 380 21.31 -16.15 -2.77
C GLN A 380 19.98 -15.75 -2.14
N THR A 381 19.38 -16.65 -1.39
CA THR A 381 18.14 -16.42 -0.67
C THR A 381 18.39 -15.46 0.47
N ASN A 382 17.79 -14.27 0.40
CA ASN A 382 17.74 -13.36 1.53
C ASN A 382 16.95 -14.05 2.66
N PRO A 383 17.50 -14.18 3.88
CA PRO A 383 16.80 -14.83 4.99
C PRO A 383 15.44 -14.20 5.31
N ALA A 384 15.24 -12.92 4.99
CA ALA A 384 13.95 -12.25 5.13
C ALA A 384 12.87 -12.75 4.15
N LEU A 385 13.27 -13.31 3.00
CA LEU A 385 12.38 -13.85 1.97
C LEU A 385 12.10 -15.33 2.14
N ASP A 386 13.07 -16.05 2.68
CA ASP A 386 12.99 -17.47 2.88
C ASP A 386 13.79 -17.90 4.11
N PRO A 387 13.22 -17.67 5.30
CA PRO A 387 13.90 -17.98 6.55
C PRO A 387 14.01 -19.48 6.82
N GLY A 388 13.19 -20.31 6.16
CA GLY A 388 13.08 -21.75 6.42
C GLY A 388 14.35 -22.56 6.14
N GLN A 389 15.35 -21.97 5.46
CA GLN A 389 16.60 -22.66 5.16
C GLN A 389 17.65 -22.52 6.28
N HIS A 390 17.74 -21.36 6.94
CA HIS A 390 18.87 -21.05 7.83
C HIS A 390 18.52 -20.20 9.06
N THR A 391 17.26 -19.84 9.27
CA THR A 391 16.89 -18.95 10.38
C THR A 391 15.66 -19.46 11.10
N ARG A 392 15.83 -19.80 12.39
CA ARG A 392 14.72 -20.19 13.24
C ARG A 392 13.94 -18.92 13.64
N PRO A 393 12.63 -18.81 13.35
CA PRO A 393 11.85 -17.69 13.85
C PRO A 393 11.82 -17.71 15.37
N THR A 394 11.84 -16.52 15.97
CA THR A 394 11.56 -16.33 17.39
C THR A 394 10.12 -15.84 17.50
N PRO A 395 9.21 -16.62 18.14
CA PRO A 395 7.86 -16.15 18.40
C PRO A 395 7.93 -15.03 19.44
N VAL A 396 7.37 -13.87 19.12
CA VAL A 396 7.18 -12.79 20.09
C VAL A 396 6.06 -13.22 21.05
N PRO A 397 6.31 -13.22 22.37
CA PRO A 397 5.26 -13.50 23.35
C PRO A 397 4.07 -12.56 23.16
N GLU A 398 2.85 -13.11 23.11
CA GLU A 398 1.63 -12.34 22.81
C GLU A 398 1.41 -11.16 23.76
N HIS A 399 1.82 -11.29 25.03
CA HIS A 399 1.69 -10.22 26.02
C HIS A 399 2.63 -9.03 25.77
N LEU A 400 3.70 -9.22 24.98
CA LEU A 400 4.63 -8.16 24.58
C LEU A 400 4.23 -7.50 23.27
N LEU A 401 3.37 -8.14 22.48
CA LEU A 401 2.73 -7.48 21.35
C LEU A 401 1.70 -6.52 21.92
N THR A 402 2.09 -5.27 22.15
CA THR A 402 1.14 -4.21 22.47
C THR A 402 0.14 -4.19 21.31
N PRO A 403 -1.10 -4.65 21.50
CA PRO A 403 -2.05 -4.64 20.41
C PRO A 403 -2.45 -3.18 20.27
N ALA A 404 -1.81 -2.47 19.35
CA ALA A 404 -2.57 -1.54 18.54
C ALA A 404 -3.54 -2.40 17.70
N ARG A 405 -4.47 -3.12 18.35
CA ARG A 405 -5.63 -3.77 17.74
C ARG A 405 -6.49 -2.63 17.22
N ARG A 406 -6.04 -2.06 16.10
CA ARG A 406 -6.91 -1.25 15.26
C ARG A 406 -8.03 -2.19 14.90
N THR A 407 -9.21 -1.93 15.44
CA THR A 407 -10.38 -2.70 15.04
C THR A 407 -10.63 -2.36 13.57
N PRO A 408 -10.92 -3.34 12.69
CA PRO A 408 -11.24 -3.02 11.32
C PRO A 408 -12.39 -2.02 11.28
N THR A 409 -12.27 -0.96 10.51
CA THR A 409 -13.31 0.06 10.39
C THR A 409 -13.96 -0.01 9.03
N LEU A 410 -15.24 0.34 8.97
CA LEU A 410 -15.99 0.46 7.72
C LEU A 410 -16.49 1.89 7.58
N THR A 411 -16.21 2.50 6.44
CA THR A 411 -16.62 3.87 6.12
C THR A 411 -17.22 3.92 4.73
N TRP A 412 -18.36 4.58 4.58
CA TRP A 412 -18.92 4.90 3.27
C TRP A 412 -18.35 6.23 2.78
N THR A 413 -17.82 6.27 1.56
CA THR A 413 -17.12 7.44 1.01
C THR A 413 -18.02 8.38 0.22
N GLY A 414 -19.29 8.01 -0.01
CA GLY A 414 -20.30 8.82 -0.71
C GLY A 414 -20.15 8.88 -2.23
N ASP A 415 -19.12 8.24 -2.78
CA ASP A 415 -18.83 8.11 -4.22
C ASP A 415 -19.20 6.71 -4.77
N GLY A 416 -20.05 5.97 -4.06
CA GLY A 416 -20.40 4.59 -4.41
C GLY A 416 -19.31 3.56 -4.06
N THR A 417 -18.34 3.94 -3.23
CA THR A 417 -17.31 3.02 -2.69
C THR A 417 -17.53 2.79 -1.19
N ILE A 418 -17.27 1.56 -0.76
CA ILE A 418 -17.15 1.18 0.65
C ILE A 418 -15.66 1.02 0.96
N ARG A 419 -15.23 1.65 2.03
CA ARG A 419 -13.87 1.57 2.54
C ARG A 419 -13.84 0.71 3.79
N VAL A 420 -12.97 -0.29 3.78
CA VAL A 420 -12.63 -1.07 4.96
C VAL A 420 -11.15 -0.85 5.27
N ASP A 421 -10.85 -0.25 6.42
CA ASP A 421 -9.46 -0.16 6.91
C ASP A 421 -9.22 -1.32 7.87
N ASP A 422 -8.53 -2.35 7.40
CA ASP A 422 -8.21 -3.57 8.16
C ASP A 422 -6.70 -3.61 8.50
N PRO A 423 -6.31 -3.98 9.72
CA PRO A 423 -4.88 -4.02 10.09
C PRO A 423 -4.06 -5.07 9.31
N GLY A 424 -4.68 -6.20 8.94
CA GLY A 424 -4.01 -7.30 8.25
C GLY A 424 -3.96 -7.11 6.73
N HIS A 425 -4.96 -6.44 6.16
CA HIS A 425 -5.08 -6.23 4.72
C HIS A 425 -4.79 -4.80 4.27
N GLY A 426 -4.65 -3.88 5.21
CA GLY A 426 -4.59 -2.45 4.95
C GLY A 426 -5.95 -1.90 4.48
N ARG A 427 -5.88 -0.87 3.64
CA ARG A 427 -7.07 -0.22 3.09
C ARG A 427 -7.65 -1.02 1.93
N LEU A 428 -8.91 -1.41 2.05
CA LEU A 428 -9.72 -2.04 1.01
C LEU A 428 -10.79 -1.05 0.55
N ASP A 429 -10.68 -0.57 -0.69
CA ASP A 429 -11.73 0.20 -1.35
C ASP A 429 -12.46 -0.74 -2.33
N VAL A 430 -13.78 -0.88 -2.18
CA VAL A 430 -14.63 -1.78 -3.00
C VAL A 430 -15.90 -1.07 -3.44
N GLY A 431 -16.39 -1.37 -4.65
CA GLY A 431 -17.66 -0.84 -5.12
C GLY A 431 -18.82 -1.26 -4.21
N GLU A 432 -19.68 -0.30 -3.86
CA GLU A 432 -20.80 -0.49 -2.93
C GLU A 432 -21.73 -1.62 -3.37
N GLU A 433 -22.03 -1.74 -4.67
CA GLU A 433 -22.87 -2.81 -5.20
C GLU A 433 -22.26 -4.20 -4.99
N LEU A 434 -20.96 -4.36 -5.26
CA LEU A 434 -20.24 -5.63 -5.07
C LEU A 434 -20.11 -5.97 -3.59
N PHE A 435 -19.84 -4.98 -2.73
CA PHE A 435 -19.80 -5.16 -1.29
C PHE A 435 -21.15 -5.61 -0.74
N ASN A 436 -22.23 -4.95 -1.14
CA ASN A 436 -23.58 -5.30 -0.72
C ASN A 436 -24.01 -6.68 -1.25
N ALA A 437 -23.57 -7.06 -2.45
CA ALA A 437 -23.76 -8.41 -2.96
C ALA A 437 -22.99 -9.44 -2.12
N ALA A 438 -21.73 -9.17 -1.79
CA ALA A 438 -20.91 -10.04 -0.95
C ALA A 438 -21.51 -10.22 0.46
N MET A 439 -22.01 -9.14 1.07
CA MET A 439 -22.66 -9.17 2.39
C MET A 439 -23.94 -10.01 2.44
N ARG A 440 -24.53 -10.39 1.29
CA ARG A 440 -25.70 -11.28 1.23
C ARG A 440 -25.33 -12.76 1.27
N HIS A 441 -24.07 -13.10 1.06
CA HIS A 441 -23.61 -14.48 1.18
C HIS A 441 -23.50 -14.91 2.64
N PRO A 442 -23.84 -16.17 2.96
CA PRO A 442 -23.49 -16.77 4.24
C PRO A 442 -21.98 -16.73 4.50
N PRO A 443 -21.51 -16.58 5.75
CA PRO A 443 -20.08 -16.58 6.08
C PRO A 443 -19.32 -17.78 5.50
N ALA A 444 -19.88 -18.99 5.60
CA ALA A 444 -19.25 -20.19 5.05
C ALA A 444 -19.05 -20.15 3.52
N GLU A 445 -19.91 -19.45 2.78
CA GLU A 445 -19.72 -19.26 1.34
C GLU A 445 -18.60 -18.24 1.06
N LEU A 446 -18.55 -17.14 1.83
CA LEU A 446 -17.44 -16.18 1.75
C LEU A 446 -16.10 -16.87 2.07
N ASP A 447 -16.05 -17.69 3.11
CA ASP A 447 -14.88 -18.48 3.47
C ASP A 447 -14.48 -19.42 2.32
N ALA A 448 -15.44 -20.11 1.71
CA ALA A 448 -15.17 -20.98 0.56
C ALA A 448 -14.68 -20.19 -0.67
N MET A 449 -15.14 -18.96 -0.89
CA MET A 449 -14.65 -18.07 -1.95
C MET A 449 -13.21 -17.63 -1.68
N LEU A 450 -12.89 -17.25 -0.45
CA LEU A 450 -11.56 -16.78 -0.06
C LEU A 450 -10.55 -17.93 0.04
N ALA A 451 -10.96 -19.12 0.45
CA ALA A 451 -10.11 -20.32 0.51
C ALA A 451 -9.54 -20.71 -0.87
N ARG A 452 -10.22 -20.36 -1.96
CA ARG A 452 -9.70 -20.53 -3.34
C ARG A 452 -8.58 -19.53 -3.70
N ARG A 453 -8.21 -18.63 -2.80
CA ARG A 453 -7.23 -17.57 -3.01
C ARG A 453 -6.18 -17.63 -1.89
N PRO A 454 -5.31 -18.66 -1.88
CA PRO A 454 -4.31 -18.85 -0.82
C PRO A 454 -3.27 -17.72 -0.75
N TRP A 455 -3.20 -16.86 -1.76
CA TRP A 455 -2.46 -15.60 -1.73
C TRP A 455 -3.19 -14.47 -0.98
N LEU A 456 -4.30 -14.74 -0.29
CA LEU A 456 -4.95 -13.85 0.68
C LEU A 456 -4.80 -14.43 2.08
N ALA A 457 -4.35 -13.63 3.03
CA ALA A 457 -4.43 -14.03 4.43
C ALA A 457 -5.91 -13.97 4.83
N THR A 458 -6.37 -14.94 5.61
CA THR A 458 -7.72 -14.93 6.19
C THR A 458 -7.63 -15.42 7.62
N SER A 459 -8.53 -14.96 8.48
CA SER A 459 -8.61 -15.42 9.87
C SER A 459 -9.98 -16.00 10.15
N PRO A 460 -10.10 -17.10 10.91
CA PRO A 460 -11.39 -17.62 11.36
C PRO A 460 -12.21 -16.57 12.15
N ASP A 461 -11.53 -15.66 12.86
CA ASP A 461 -12.15 -14.60 13.66
C ASP A 461 -12.34 -13.29 12.86
N GLN A 462 -12.17 -13.34 11.53
CA GLN A 462 -12.29 -12.16 10.67
C GLN A 462 -13.72 -11.63 10.66
N PRO A 463 -13.95 -10.32 10.89
CA PRO A 463 -15.29 -9.77 10.85
C PRO A 463 -15.93 -9.97 9.47
N ALA A 464 -17.22 -10.31 9.44
CA ALA A 464 -17.94 -10.65 8.21
C ALA A 464 -17.85 -9.55 7.12
N PHE A 465 -17.83 -8.27 7.51
CA PHE A 465 -17.68 -7.18 6.55
C PHE A 465 -16.28 -7.11 5.93
N VAL A 466 -15.23 -7.55 6.63
CA VAL A 466 -13.89 -7.64 6.05
C VAL A 466 -13.83 -8.81 5.07
N ALA A 467 -14.40 -9.97 5.43
CA ALA A 467 -14.51 -11.11 4.52
C ALA A 467 -15.32 -10.76 3.26
N ALA A 468 -16.43 -10.03 3.41
CA ALA A 468 -17.22 -9.53 2.29
C ALA A 468 -16.45 -8.53 1.42
N ALA A 469 -15.68 -7.61 2.01
CA ALA A 469 -14.82 -6.69 1.25
C ALA A 469 -13.71 -7.43 0.48
N LEU A 470 -13.07 -8.42 1.09
CA LEU A 470 -12.09 -9.27 0.41
C LEU A 470 -12.76 -10.05 -0.74
N ALA A 471 -13.93 -10.64 -0.51
CA ALA A 471 -14.65 -11.37 -1.55
C ALA A 471 -15.09 -10.44 -2.69
N ALA A 472 -15.61 -9.26 -2.37
CA ALA A 472 -16.00 -8.25 -3.36
C ALA A 472 -14.80 -7.82 -4.22
N ARG A 473 -13.61 -7.68 -3.62
CA ARG A 473 -12.40 -7.24 -4.33
C ARG A 473 -11.72 -8.35 -5.13
N TYR A 474 -11.52 -9.51 -4.53
CA TYR A 474 -10.70 -10.57 -5.12
C TYR A 474 -11.53 -11.67 -5.75
N ALA A 475 -12.82 -11.75 -5.43
CA ALA A 475 -13.76 -12.77 -5.88
C ALA A 475 -15.01 -12.17 -6.51
N ALA A 476 -14.93 -10.98 -7.10
CA ALA A 476 -16.07 -10.22 -7.62
C ALA A 476 -16.99 -11.07 -8.52
N ARG A 477 -16.40 -11.93 -9.37
CA ARG A 477 -17.16 -12.85 -10.23
C ARG A 477 -17.92 -13.93 -9.46
N ASP A 478 -17.32 -14.45 -8.39
CA ASP A 478 -17.95 -15.48 -7.54
C ASP A 478 -19.08 -14.87 -6.71
N VAL A 479 -18.87 -13.65 -6.21
CA VAL A 479 -19.91 -12.86 -5.51
C VAL A 479 -21.12 -12.62 -6.41
N LEU A 480 -20.92 -12.34 -7.70
CA LEU A 480 -22.02 -12.13 -8.63
C LEU A 480 -22.71 -13.41 -9.12
N ARG A 481 -22.16 -14.60 -8.80
CA ARG A 481 -22.68 -15.90 -9.24
C ARG A 481 -23.80 -16.45 -8.36
N VAL A 482 -24.38 -15.66 -7.45
CA VAL A 482 -25.52 -16.07 -6.62
C VAL A 482 -26.57 -16.73 -7.53
N PRO A 483 -26.89 -18.03 -7.35
CA PRO A 483 -28.05 -18.60 -8.00
C PRO A 483 -29.23 -17.79 -7.49
N ALA A 484 -30.02 -17.20 -8.40
CA ALA A 484 -31.31 -16.62 -8.03
C ALA A 484 -31.98 -17.64 -7.11
N LEU A 485 -32.21 -17.28 -5.85
CA LEU A 485 -32.96 -18.12 -4.92
C LEU A 485 -34.23 -18.48 -5.69
N GLU A 486 -34.33 -19.73 -6.15
CA GLU A 486 -35.57 -20.19 -6.73
C GLU A 486 -36.61 -19.94 -5.63
N PRO A 487 -37.66 -19.15 -5.91
CA PRO A 487 -38.68 -18.91 -4.91
C PRO A 487 -39.16 -20.27 -4.47
N GLY A 488 -38.84 -20.63 -3.22
CA GLY A 488 -39.19 -21.93 -2.66
C GLY A 488 -40.66 -22.18 -2.96
N PRO A 489 -41.04 -23.41 -3.37
CA PRO A 489 -42.40 -23.70 -3.80
C PRO A 489 -43.37 -23.16 -2.76
N PRO A 490 -44.39 -22.38 -3.16
CA PRO A 490 -45.28 -21.72 -2.23
C PRO A 490 -45.80 -22.76 -1.25
N THR A 491 -45.53 -22.56 0.03
CA THR A 491 -46.00 -23.43 1.08
C THR A 491 -47.52 -23.47 0.96
N ARG A 492 -48.06 -24.57 0.42
CA ARG A 492 -49.50 -24.77 0.33
C ARG A 492 -50.06 -24.64 1.75
N PRO A 493 -51.00 -23.73 2.02
CA PRO A 493 -51.69 -23.73 3.29
C PRO A 493 -52.40 -25.07 3.42
N GLY A 494 -51.96 -25.88 4.40
CA GLY A 494 -52.57 -27.15 4.71
C GLY A 494 -54.03 -26.92 5.08
N ALA A 495 -54.92 -27.40 4.23
CA ALA A 495 -56.30 -27.67 4.59
C ALA A 495 -56.29 -28.69 5.73
N GLY A 496 -56.63 -28.24 6.92
CA GLY A 496 -56.65 -29.02 8.14
C GLY A 496 -57.63 -28.40 9.11
N ASP A 497 -58.91 -28.49 8.75
CA ASP A 497 -60.05 -28.31 9.64
C ASP A 497 -59.82 -29.03 10.97
N ARG A 498 -59.86 -28.26 12.07
CA ARG A 498 -60.54 -28.67 13.30
C ARG A 498 -60.80 -27.45 14.18
N PRO A 499 -62.07 -27.17 14.53
CA PRO A 499 -62.43 -26.10 15.45
C PRO A 499 -62.09 -26.55 16.88
N VAL A 500 -61.32 -25.74 17.60
CA VAL A 500 -61.21 -25.83 19.06
C VAL A 500 -62.03 -24.67 19.62
N ASP A 501 -63.06 -25.02 20.38
CA ASP A 501 -63.91 -24.12 21.13
C ASP A 501 -63.08 -23.21 22.04
N LEU A 502 -63.22 -21.91 21.83
CA LEU A 502 -62.76 -20.86 22.76
C LEU A 502 -63.90 -20.54 23.74
N PRO A 503 -63.69 -20.61 25.05
CA PRO A 503 -64.58 -19.94 25.99
C PRO A 503 -64.33 -18.43 25.94
N ALA A 504 -65.44 -17.69 25.84
CA ALA A 504 -65.50 -16.26 25.88
C ALA A 504 -65.13 -15.69 27.26
N GLY A 505 -64.49 -14.53 27.26
CA GLY A 505 -64.62 -13.55 28.34
C GLY A 505 -63.30 -13.11 28.97
N ALA A 506 -62.78 -11.96 28.54
CA ALA A 506 -62.65 -10.75 29.35
C ALA A 506 -61.60 -9.81 28.75
N SER A 507 -62.05 -8.69 28.18
CA SER A 507 -61.27 -7.44 28.22
C SER A 507 -61.35 -6.88 29.63
N PRO A 508 -60.26 -6.34 30.19
CA PRO A 508 -60.12 -4.87 30.25
C PRO A 508 -58.66 -4.40 30.03
N THR A 509 -58.43 -3.35 29.24
CA THR A 509 -58.32 -1.92 29.64
C THR A 509 -56.91 -1.50 30.07
N ALA A 510 -56.49 -0.40 29.45
CA ALA A 510 -55.24 0.31 29.65
C ALA A 510 -55.05 0.91 31.06
N ALA A 511 -53.80 0.92 31.53
CA ALA A 511 -53.17 1.88 32.44
C ALA A 511 -51.65 1.62 32.31
N GLY A 512 -50.81 2.55 31.87
CA GLY A 512 -50.37 3.73 32.61
C GLY A 512 -48.88 3.56 32.97
N PRO A 513 -48.01 4.57 32.81
CA PRO A 513 -46.57 4.45 33.00
C PRO A 513 -46.20 4.48 34.49
N SER A 514 -45.06 3.91 34.86
CA SER A 514 -44.49 4.08 36.19
C SER A 514 -43.01 4.45 36.11
N ASP A 515 -42.73 5.59 36.73
CA ASP A 515 -41.45 6.21 37.03
C ASP A 515 -40.61 5.39 38.04
N ILE A 516 -39.28 5.40 37.82
CA ILE A 516 -38.15 5.79 38.73
C ILE A 516 -38.24 5.33 40.21
N PRO A 517 -37.21 4.70 40.83
CA PRO A 517 -35.90 5.32 41.17
C PRO A 517 -34.68 4.37 41.14
N GLY A 518 -33.43 4.81 40.96
CA GLY A 518 -32.66 5.78 41.74
C GLY A 518 -31.64 5.02 42.59
N GLY A 519 -30.34 5.29 42.42
CA GLY A 519 -29.29 4.64 43.21
C GLY A 519 -27.87 4.88 42.71
N GLU A 520 -27.35 6.10 42.91
CA GLU A 520 -25.93 6.32 43.22
C GLU A 520 -25.61 5.69 44.59
N PRO A 521 -24.36 5.22 44.82
CA PRO A 521 -23.51 6.04 45.66
C PRO A 521 -22.00 6.01 45.35
N ALA A 522 -21.41 7.18 45.60
CA ALA A 522 -20.24 7.46 46.43
C ALA A 522 -18.83 6.95 46.06
N ALA A 523 -17.95 7.95 46.01
CA ALA A 523 -16.50 7.91 46.02
C ALA A 523 -15.93 7.51 47.40
N GLU A 524 -14.78 6.84 47.40
CA GLU A 524 -13.86 6.68 48.54
C GLU A 524 -12.47 6.36 47.95
N ALA A 525 -11.59 7.35 47.81
CA ALA A 525 -10.55 7.77 48.76
C ALA A 525 -9.36 6.78 48.90
N GLU A 526 -8.20 7.26 48.44
CA GLU A 526 -6.83 6.72 48.59
C GLU A 526 -6.45 6.38 50.05
N PRO A 527 -5.44 5.52 50.22
CA PRO A 527 -4.22 6.04 50.84
C PRO A 527 -2.89 5.48 50.27
N LEU A 528 -1.93 6.39 50.02
CA LEU A 528 -0.48 6.15 50.05
C LEU A 528 -0.04 5.78 51.49
N PRO A 529 1.02 4.97 51.70
CA PRO A 529 2.38 5.51 51.95
C PRO A 529 3.53 4.50 51.64
N PRO A 530 4.79 4.66 52.11
CA PRO A 530 5.69 5.83 52.13
C PRO A 530 7.05 5.55 51.43
N SER A 531 7.75 6.62 51.04
CA SER A 531 9.21 6.62 50.84
C SER A 531 9.96 6.58 52.18
N PRO A 532 11.22 6.08 52.18
CA PRO A 532 12.24 6.61 53.08
C PRO A 532 13.39 7.31 52.34
N ALA A 533 13.75 8.44 52.94
CA ALA A 533 14.90 9.34 52.77
C ALA A 533 16.24 8.66 53.19
N THR A 534 17.34 8.84 52.43
CA THR A 534 18.52 9.71 52.72
C THR A 534 19.62 9.00 53.54
N ASP A 535 20.76 8.60 52.96
CA ASP A 535 22.12 9.25 52.93
C ASP A 535 23.15 8.34 53.69
N PRO A 536 24.47 8.63 53.76
CA PRO A 536 25.46 9.02 52.74
C PRO A 536 26.77 8.18 52.88
N ASP A 537 27.82 8.57 52.13
CA ASP A 537 29.25 8.33 52.39
C ASP A 537 29.81 6.88 52.41
N LEU A 538 30.72 6.59 51.48
CA LEU A 538 32.09 6.20 51.85
C LEU A 538 33.05 6.39 50.67
N ALA A 539 34.03 7.25 50.92
CA ALA A 539 35.13 7.60 50.04
C ALA A 539 36.23 6.53 49.99
N GLY A 540 36.88 6.44 48.83
CA GLY A 540 38.31 6.19 48.68
C GLY A 540 38.72 4.75 48.30
N PRO A 541 39.98 4.56 47.88
CA PRO A 541 40.65 5.28 46.80
C PRO A 541 41.24 4.32 45.73
N ASP A 542 41.56 4.91 44.59
CA ASP A 542 42.54 4.41 43.60
C ASP A 542 43.83 3.93 44.29
N PRO A 543 44.48 2.85 43.81
CA PRO A 543 45.61 3.11 42.93
C PRO A 543 45.82 2.06 41.81
N SER A 544 45.96 2.55 40.58
CA SER A 544 46.92 2.03 39.59
C SER A 544 48.33 1.90 40.21
N PRO A 545 49.16 0.90 39.84
CA PRO A 545 49.93 1.01 38.59
C PRO A 545 50.24 -0.32 37.86
N ASP A 546 50.07 -0.26 36.53
CA ASP A 546 51.15 -0.52 35.54
C ASP A 546 51.63 -1.99 35.34
N PRO A 547 52.49 -2.29 34.34
CA PRO A 547 52.06 -2.94 33.10
C PRO A 547 52.88 -4.23 32.79
N GLY A 548 52.53 -4.99 31.74
CA GLY A 548 53.38 -6.10 31.32
C GLY A 548 52.93 -6.88 30.10
N LEU A 549 53.56 -6.53 28.97
CA LEU A 549 53.79 -7.27 27.71
C LEU A 549 52.65 -7.41 26.69
#